data_AF-A0A7K4A2X6-F1
#
_entry.id   AF-A0A7K4A2X6-F1
#
_cell.length_a   1.000
_cell.length_b   1.000
_cell.length_c   1.000
_cell.angle_alpha   90.00
_cell.angle_beta   90.00
_cell.angle_gamma   90.00
#
_symmetry.space_group_name_H-M   'P 1'
#
loop_
_entity.id
_entity.type
_entity.pdbx_description
1 polymer ?
#
loop_
_entity_poly.entity_id
_entity_poly.type
_entity_poly.pdbx_seq_one_letter_code
_entity_poly.pdbx_strand_id
1 'polypeptide(L)'
;EAWEAGELIKIASEQIQELTDRRERIVAMLQAHGVTRAGNYEILEKVRTARKVNPSRFRAMFPEAYNRICDEDQRRLIAAVGKKIRIEDAEKLIGSDLLSPACDLSTSITYSVVKTVIE
;
A
#
# COMPACT_ATOMS: atom_id res chain seq x y z
N GLU A 1 -26.69 2.27 28.46
CA GLU A 1 -26.31 1.27 27.42
C GLU A 1 -27.17 1.34 26.15
N ALA A 2 -28.39 0.79 26.08
CA ALA A 2 -29.15 0.78 24.82
C ALA A 2 -29.57 2.19 24.31
N TRP A 3 -29.82 3.12 25.24
CA TRP A 3 -30.16 4.51 24.92
C TRP A 3 -28.96 5.30 24.37
N GLU A 4 -27.77 5.12 24.96
CA GLU A 4 -26.51 5.74 24.49
C GLU A 4 -26.10 5.20 23.11
N ALA A 5 -26.32 3.91 22.84
CA ALA A 5 -26.09 3.33 21.52
C ALA A 5 -27.03 3.92 20.45
N GLY A 6 -28.29 4.17 20.80
CA GLY A 6 -29.26 4.81 19.90
C GLY A 6 -28.89 6.25 19.54
N GLU A 7 -28.36 6.99 20.51
CA GLU A 7 -27.94 8.38 20.32
C GLU A 7 -26.65 8.48 19.48
N LEU A 8 -25.71 7.56 19.68
CA LEU A 8 -24.52 7.42 18.83
C LEU A 8 -24.86 7.04 17.38
N ILE A 9 -25.82 6.14 17.18
CA ILE A 9 -26.30 5.77 15.83
C ILE A 9 -26.91 6.98 15.13
N LYS A 10 -27.67 7.80 15.85
CA LYS A 10 -28.28 9.01 15.30
C LYS A 10 -27.22 10.03 14.87
N ILE A 11 -26.24 10.31 15.73
CA ILE A 11 -25.12 11.21 15.42
C ILE A 11 -24.32 10.69 14.22
N ALA A 12 -24.00 9.41 14.19
CA ALA A 12 -23.28 8.79 13.07
C ALA A 12 -24.08 8.89 11.75
N SER A 13 -25.40 8.72 11.82
CA SER A 13 -26.28 8.83 10.64
C SER A 13 -26.35 10.27 10.12
N GLU A 14 -26.43 11.25 11.01
CA GLU A 14 -26.39 12.68 10.66
C GLU A 14 -25.05 13.07 10.00
N GLN A 15 -23.94 12.55 10.52
CA GLN A 15 -22.61 12.74 9.92
C GLN A 15 -22.50 12.08 8.53
N ILE A 16 -23.05 10.88 8.36
CA ILE A 16 -23.09 10.20 7.06
C ILE A 16 -23.90 11.03 6.05
N GLN A 17 -25.04 11.59 6.48
CA GLN A 17 -25.85 12.44 5.61
C GLN A 17 -25.08 13.71 5.21
N GLU A 18 -24.43 14.38 6.15
CA GLU A 18 -23.64 15.59 5.86
C GLU A 18 -22.49 15.31 4.88
N LEU A 19 -21.79 14.17 5.06
CA LEU A 19 -20.74 13.72 4.14
C LEU A 19 -21.29 13.40 2.74
N THR A 20 -22.48 12.83 2.68
CA THR A 20 -23.17 12.51 1.41
C THR A 20 -23.54 13.79 0.66
N ASP A 21 -24.16 14.76 1.34
CA ASP A 21 -24.53 16.06 0.76
C ASP A 21 -23.29 16.85 0.31
N ARG A 22 -22.18 16.73 1.04
CA ARG A 22 -20.90 17.34 0.66
C ARG A 22 -20.33 16.69 -0.60
N ARG A 23 -20.40 15.36 -0.70
CA ARG A 23 -19.99 14.62 -1.89
C ARG A 23 -20.81 15.04 -3.11
N GLU A 24 -22.13 15.17 -2.97
CA GLU A 24 -23.00 15.58 -4.08
C GLU A 24 -22.70 16.99 -4.57
N ARG A 25 -22.45 17.93 -3.66
CA ARG A 25 -22.01 19.30 -4.02
C ARG A 25 -20.69 19.30 -4.78
N ILE A 26 -19.72 18.49 -4.36
CA ILE A 26 -18.43 18.36 -5.07
C ILE A 26 -18.66 17.79 -6.47
N VAL A 27 -19.51 16.76 -6.60
CA VAL A 27 -19.84 16.16 -7.91
C VAL A 27 -20.52 17.20 -8.82
N ALA A 28 -21.47 17.98 -8.32
CA ALA A 28 -22.12 19.04 -9.08
C ALA A 28 -21.14 20.14 -9.51
N MET A 29 -20.21 20.55 -8.63
CA MET A 29 -19.14 21.51 -8.97
C MET A 29 -18.23 20.96 -10.08
N LEU A 30 -17.82 19.70 -9.98
CA LEU A 30 -16.99 19.05 -10.99
C LEU A 30 -17.71 18.99 -12.35
N GLN A 31 -19.01 18.65 -12.36
CA GLN A 31 -19.83 18.68 -13.56
C GLN A 31 -19.93 20.09 -14.18
N ALA A 32 -20.09 21.13 -13.36
CA ALA A 32 -20.11 22.53 -13.81
C ALA A 32 -18.76 22.96 -14.42
N HIS A 33 -17.65 22.38 -13.98
CA HIS A 33 -16.31 22.57 -14.55
C HIS A 33 -16.02 21.69 -15.77
N GLY A 34 -17.03 21.03 -16.35
CA GLY A 34 -16.88 20.21 -17.55
C GLY A 34 -16.34 18.79 -17.28
N VAL A 35 -16.15 18.41 -16.01
CA VAL A 35 -15.86 17.02 -15.63
C VAL A 35 -17.17 16.24 -15.65
N THR A 36 -17.58 15.87 -16.85
CA THR A 36 -18.83 15.14 -17.09
C THR A 36 -18.60 13.64 -16.94
N ARG A 37 -19.55 12.96 -16.28
CA ARG A 37 -19.64 11.49 -16.22
C ARG A 37 -20.16 10.98 -17.59
N ALA A 38 -19.44 11.29 -18.67
CA ALA A 38 -19.85 10.97 -20.05
C ALA A 38 -19.30 9.61 -20.55
N GLY A 39 -18.85 8.76 -19.64
CA GLY A 39 -18.47 7.39 -19.94
C GLY A 39 -18.68 6.52 -18.72
N ASN A 40 -18.98 5.25 -18.96
CA ASN A 40 -18.83 4.24 -17.93
C ASN A 40 -17.32 4.15 -17.67
N TYR A 41 -16.89 4.64 -16.51
CA TYR A 41 -15.52 4.49 -16.05
C TYR A 41 -15.58 3.71 -14.75
N GLU A 42 -14.81 2.64 -14.68
CA GLU A 42 -14.62 1.87 -13.46
C GLU A 42 -13.29 2.27 -12.82
N ILE A 43 -13.30 2.39 -11.50
CA ILE A 43 -12.08 2.52 -10.71
C ILE A 43 -11.67 1.11 -10.33
N LEU A 44 -10.61 0.62 -10.96
CA LEU A 44 -9.99 -0.64 -10.56
C LEU A 44 -9.02 -0.36 -9.42
N GLU A 45 -9.28 -0.99 -8.28
CA GLU A 45 -8.36 -1.02 -7.15
C GLU A 45 -7.47 -2.26 -7.26
N LYS A 46 -6.15 -2.06 -7.38
CA LYS A 46 -5.17 -3.14 -7.33
C LYS A 46 -4.35 -3.01 -6.07
N VAL A 47 -4.68 -3.84 -5.08
CA VAL A 47 -3.89 -3.99 -3.85
C VAL A 47 -2.74 -4.97 -4.13
N ARG A 48 -1.51 -4.52 -3.92
CA ARG A 48 -0.34 -5.39 -3.88
C ARG A 48 0.28 -5.35 -2.50
N THR A 49 0.46 -6.53 -1.93
CA THR A 49 1.14 -6.71 -0.66
C THR A 49 2.46 -7.41 -0.92
N ALA A 50 3.58 -6.79 -0.57
CA ALA A 50 4.91 -7.32 -0.77
C ALA A 50 5.68 -7.34 0.55
N ARG A 51 6.44 -8.42 0.77
CA ARG A 51 7.42 -8.49 1.86
C ARG A 51 8.69 -7.76 1.44
N LYS A 52 9.24 -6.92 2.32
CA LYS A 52 10.46 -6.15 2.06
C LYS A 52 11.44 -6.33 3.22
N VAL A 53 12.67 -6.71 2.93
CA VAL A 53 13.70 -6.88 3.96
C VAL A 53 14.04 -5.51 4.58
N ASN A 54 14.03 -5.44 5.91
CA ASN A 54 14.51 -4.28 6.64
C ASN A 54 16.03 -4.41 6.85
N PRO A 55 16.87 -3.58 6.22
CA PRO A 55 18.33 -3.77 6.26
C PRO A 55 18.92 -3.71 7.67
N SER A 56 18.40 -2.84 8.53
CA SER A 56 18.87 -2.72 9.92
C SER A 56 18.53 -3.95 10.74
N ARG A 57 17.29 -4.45 10.62
CA ARG A 57 16.82 -5.65 11.33
C ARG A 57 17.53 -6.91 10.82
N PHE A 58 17.68 -7.01 9.50
CA PHE A 58 18.41 -8.10 8.85
C PHE A 58 19.88 -8.15 9.27
N ARG A 59 20.57 -7.00 9.34
CA ARG A 59 21.94 -6.92 9.84
C ARG A 59 22.08 -7.37 11.28
N ALA A 60 21.12 -7.01 12.14
CA ALA A 60 21.13 -7.38 13.55
C ALA A 60 20.91 -8.89 13.76
N MET A 61 20.02 -9.50 12.99
CA MET A 61 19.67 -10.93 13.13
C MET A 61 20.64 -11.84 12.36
N PHE A 62 21.16 -11.40 11.22
CA PHE A 62 21.95 -12.21 10.30
C PHE A 62 23.19 -11.46 9.78
N PRO A 63 24.15 -11.14 10.66
CA PRO A 63 25.31 -10.32 10.30
C PRO A 63 26.21 -10.96 9.23
N GLU A 64 26.39 -12.29 9.25
CA GLU A 64 27.21 -12.99 8.26
C GLU A 64 26.60 -12.98 6.86
N ALA A 65 25.28 -13.21 6.77
CA ALA A 65 24.56 -13.15 5.50
C ALA A 65 24.54 -11.72 4.95
N TYR A 66 24.37 -10.71 5.81
CA TYR A 66 24.44 -9.31 5.43
C TYR A 66 25.80 -8.93 4.83
N ASN A 67 26.89 -9.35 5.46
CA ASN A 67 28.24 -9.06 4.95
C ASN A 67 28.49 -9.71 3.59
N ARG A 68 28.06 -10.97 3.40
CA ARG A 68 28.16 -11.65 2.08
C ARG A 68 27.40 -10.90 0.99
N ILE A 69 26.18 -10.44 1.26
CA ILE A 69 25.41 -9.63 0.30
C ILE A 69 26.14 -8.32 -0.01
N CYS A 70 26.68 -7.65 1.02
CA CYS A 70 27.43 -6.40 0.81
C CYS A 70 28.68 -6.62 -0.03
N ASP A 71 29.42 -7.71 0.18
CA ASP A 71 30.61 -8.05 -0.59
C ASP A 71 30.26 -8.33 -2.07
N GLU A 72 29.14 -9.03 -2.32
CA GLU A 72 28.63 -9.23 -3.68
C GLU A 72 28.16 -7.94 -4.35
N ASP A 73 27.44 -7.09 -3.62
CA ASP A 73 26.97 -5.79 -4.13
C ASP A 73 28.13 -4.82 -4.42
N GLN A 74 29.20 -4.87 -3.61
CA GLN A 74 30.44 -4.13 -3.86
C GLN A 74 31.13 -4.63 -5.14
N ARG A 75 31.22 -5.94 -5.35
CA ARG A 75 31.76 -6.51 -6.59
C ARG A 75 30.93 -6.12 -7.82
N ARG A 76 29.61 -5.95 -7.64
CA ARG A 76 28.69 -5.48 -8.69
C ARG A 76 28.66 -3.96 -8.85
N LEU A 77 29.50 -3.22 -8.12
CA LEU A 77 29.60 -1.74 -8.15
C LEU A 77 28.25 -1.03 -7.89
N ILE A 78 27.42 -1.61 -7.02
CA ILE A 78 26.10 -1.04 -6.71
C ILE A 78 26.27 0.14 -5.74
N ALA A 79 25.93 1.36 -6.15
CA ALA A 79 26.05 2.56 -5.30
C ALA A 79 25.21 2.51 -3.99
N ALA A 80 24.28 1.57 -3.88
CA ALA A 80 23.37 1.38 -2.75
C ALA A 80 23.74 0.20 -1.83
N VAL A 81 24.99 -0.29 -1.84
CA VAL A 81 25.47 -1.38 -0.97
C VAL A 81 24.99 -1.18 0.48
N GLY A 82 24.36 -2.21 1.05
CA GLY A 82 23.91 -2.22 2.44
C GLY A 82 22.71 -1.32 2.74
N LYS A 83 22.28 -0.44 1.82
CA LYS A 83 21.10 0.42 1.99
C LYS A 83 19.80 -0.25 1.55
N LYS A 84 19.88 -1.19 0.60
CA LYS A 84 18.74 -2.00 0.13
C LYS A 84 19.19 -3.44 -0.01
N ILE A 85 18.46 -4.34 0.61
CA ILE A 85 18.67 -5.79 0.48
C ILE A 85 17.51 -6.33 -0.35
N ARG A 86 17.82 -7.04 -1.44
CA ARG A 86 16.80 -7.73 -2.24
C ARG A 86 16.32 -8.97 -1.49
N ILE A 87 15.02 -9.21 -1.51
CA ILE A 87 14.44 -10.36 -0.79
C ILE A 87 14.97 -11.69 -1.35
N GLU A 88 15.16 -11.79 -2.66
CA GLU A 88 15.69 -12.99 -3.33
C GLU A 88 17.11 -13.36 -2.86
N ASP A 89 17.98 -12.37 -2.68
CA ASP A 89 19.37 -12.60 -2.24
C ASP A 89 19.42 -12.99 -0.76
N ALA A 90 18.55 -12.38 0.05
CA ALA A 90 18.37 -12.76 1.46
C ALA A 90 17.76 -14.17 1.62
N GLU A 91 16.77 -14.53 0.82
CA GLU A 91 16.12 -15.85 0.85
C GLU A 91 17.08 -16.97 0.44
N LYS A 92 17.95 -16.75 -0.54
CA LYS A 92 18.97 -17.73 -0.95
C LYS A 92 19.95 -18.09 0.15
N LEU A 93 20.25 -17.15 1.05
CA LEU A 93 21.27 -17.34 2.10
C LEU A 93 20.71 -17.93 3.39
N ILE A 94 19.45 -17.63 3.73
CA ILE A 94 18.88 -17.92 5.07
C ILE A 94 17.61 -18.78 4.97
N GLY A 95 16.94 -18.77 3.81
CA GLY A 95 15.65 -19.39 3.61
C GLY A 95 14.46 -18.48 3.97
N SER A 96 13.34 -18.69 3.29
CA SER A 96 12.08 -17.93 3.45
C SER A 96 11.59 -17.83 4.90
N ASP A 97 11.69 -18.95 5.63
CA ASP A 97 11.02 -19.09 6.93
C ASP A 97 11.77 -18.30 8.01
N LEU A 98 13.10 -18.33 7.98
CA LEU A 98 13.97 -17.59 8.90
C LEU A 98 14.07 -16.10 8.54
N LEU A 99 13.78 -15.73 7.30
CA LEU A 99 13.82 -14.34 6.84
C LEU A 99 12.61 -13.51 7.31
N SER A 100 11.46 -14.17 7.51
CA SER A 100 10.19 -13.50 7.80
C SER A 100 10.23 -12.48 8.96
N PRO A 101 10.92 -12.73 10.10
CA PRO A 101 11.06 -11.75 11.19
C PRO A 101 11.87 -10.48 10.84
N ALA A 102 12.76 -10.57 9.84
CA ALA A 102 13.57 -9.45 9.37
C ALA A 102 12.87 -8.63 8.26
N CYS A 103 11.68 -9.02 7.84
CA CYS A 103 10.91 -8.37 6.79
C CYS A 103 9.82 -7.44 7.35
N ASP A 104 9.58 -6.34 6.64
CA ASP A 104 8.41 -5.49 6.79
C ASP A 104 7.38 -5.83 5.70
N LEU A 105 6.11 -5.64 6.04
CA LEU A 105 5.00 -5.75 5.10
C LEU A 105 4.76 -4.38 4.45
N SER A 106 4.86 -4.32 3.13
CA SER A 106 4.59 -3.13 2.34
C SER A 106 3.33 -3.36 1.51
N THR A 107 2.30 -2.57 1.78
CA THR A 107 1.06 -2.58 1.00
C THR A 107 1.02 -1.36 0.11
N SER A 108 0.88 -1.56 -1.20
CA SER A 108 0.69 -0.51 -2.18
C SER A 108 -0.68 -0.68 -2.83
N ILE A 109 -1.49 0.38 -2.81
CA ILE A 109 -2.79 0.42 -3.47
C ILE A 109 -2.65 1.29 -4.72
N THR A 110 -2.93 0.70 -5.88
CA THR A 110 -2.93 1.42 -7.16
C THR A 110 -4.36 1.57 -7.64
N TYR A 111 -4.77 2.80 -7.92
CA TYR A 111 -6.06 3.11 -8.54
C TYR A 111 -5.85 3.31 -10.03
N SER A 112 -6.66 2.65 -10.86
CA SER A 112 -6.66 2.83 -12.30
C SER A 112 -8.07 3.15 -12.76
N VAL A 113 -8.23 4.26 -13.49
CA VAL A 113 -9.52 4.65 -14.07
C VAL A 113 -9.57 4.06 -15.47
N VAL A 114 -10.49 3.13 -15.71
CA VAL A 114 -10.63 2.43 -16.99
C VAL A 114 -11.99 2.74 -17.57
N LYS A 115 -12.05 3.05 -18.87
CA LYS A 115 -13.31 3.22 -19.60
C LYS A 115 -13.92 1.85 -19.85
N THR A 116 -15.07 1.56 -19.26
CA THR A 116 -15.85 0.37 -19.57
C THR A 116 -16.49 0.53 -20.95
N VAL A 117 -16.09 -0.34 -21.87
CA VAL A 117 -16.83 -0.57 -23.10
C VAL A 117 -17.98 -1.49 -22.70
N ILE A 118 -19.20 -0.97 -22.67
CA ILE A 118 -20.40 -1.83 -22.57
C ILE A 118 -20.53 -2.47 -23.95
N GLU A 119 -20.44 -3.80 -24.03
CA GLU A 119 -20.87 -4.59 -25.19
C GLU A 119 -22.40 -4.66 -25.28
#